data_AF-A0A0N0LX80-F1
#
_entry.id   AF-A0A0N0LX80-F1
#
_cell.length_a   1.000
_cell.length_b   1.000
_cell.length_c   1.000
_cell.angle_alpha   90.00
_cell.angle_beta   90.00
_cell.angle_gamma   90.00
#
_symmetry.space_group_name_H-M   'P 1'
#
loop_
_entity.id
_entity.type
_entity.pdbx_description
1 polymer ?
#
loop_
_entity_poly.entity_id
_entity_poly.type
_entity_poly.pdbx_seq_one_letter_code
_entity_poly.pdbx_strand_id
1 'polypeptide(L)'
;MATLHRVRLGTLSFWQKMAIGLSAFIVLAFAQFALRGMADYRHAPLVMHLHGAAMLAWLGLLVTQSLLAGHGGIALHRRLGWASAVMVPLIFVLVITLNVTAIRLGIQPPFFSPAYFLALGIVSVTMFALLVTMAVSRRGQPDWHRRLMLGSTVILLDPALGRVLPMPFIMPWGEWLSLAIQLGVVAIVARHDRETTGRTHPATLAVAICAVLTHVLVELLAVMPWWVDFVGRIALARD
;
A
#
# COMPACT_ATOMS: atom_id res chain seq x y z
N MET A 1 1.37 -40.35 12.22
CA MET A 1 2.23 -39.60 11.27
C MET A 1 1.34 -38.79 10.36
N ALA A 2 1.14 -37.50 10.66
CA ALA A 2 0.36 -36.60 9.83
C ALA A 2 1.16 -36.27 8.57
N THR A 3 0.63 -36.64 7.40
CA THR A 3 1.21 -36.29 6.10
C THR A 3 1.08 -34.79 5.90
N LEU A 4 2.19 -34.07 6.08
CA LEU A 4 2.30 -32.67 5.66
C LEU A 4 2.09 -32.63 4.14
N HIS A 5 0.90 -32.19 3.73
CA HIS A 5 0.57 -31.97 2.34
C HIS A 5 1.55 -30.95 1.76
N ARG A 6 2.54 -31.43 0.99
CA ARG A 6 3.47 -30.57 0.25
C ARG A 6 2.64 -29.60 -0.59
N VAL A 7 2.64 -28.33 -0.23
CA VAL A 7 2.16 -27.25 -1.08
C VAL A 7 3.09 -27.22 -2.29
N ARG A 8 2.68 -27.83 -3.41
CA ARG A 8 3.42 -27.71 -4.68
C ARG A 8 3.26 -26.28 -5.18
N LEU A 9 4.34 -25.51 -5.21
CA LEU A 9 4.40 -24.12 -5.69
C LEU A 9 3.85 -23.92 -7.12
N GLY A 10 3.66 -24.99 -7.91
CA GLY A 10 3.00 -24.96 -9.22
C GLY A 10 1.47 -24.79 -9.21
N THR A 11 0.81 -24.71 -8.05
CA THR A 11 -0.66 -24.71 -7.91
C THR A 11 -1.30 -23.34 -7.62
N LEU A 12 -0.51 -22.28 -7.48
CA LEU A 12 -1.04 -20.95 -7.15
C LEU A 12 -1.72 -20.29 -8.34
N SER A 13 -2.92 -19.75 -8.11
CA SER A 13 -3.63 -18.89 -9.07
C SER A 13 -2.90 -17.56 -9.32
N PHE A 14 -3.24 -16.88 -10.41
CA PHE A 14 -2.72 -15.55 -10.73
C PHE A 14 -2.86 -14.57 -9.56
N TRP A 15 -4.05 -14.48 -8.96
CA TRP A 15 -4.33 -13.55 -7.86
C TRP A 15 -3.51 -13.84 -6.61
N GLN A 16 -3.26 -15.11 -6.30
CA GLN A 16 -2.39 -15.51 -5.18
C GLN A 16 -0.94 -15.13 -5.45
N LYS A 17 -0.43 -15.38 -6.66
CA LYS A 17 0.93 -14.98 -7.06
C LYS A 17 1.11 -13.47 -6.95
N MET A 18 0.13 -12.69 -7.41
CA MET A 18 0.17 -11.23 -7.30
C MET A 18 0.16 -10.76 -5.84
N ALA A 19 -0.77 -11.28 -5.01
CA ALA A 19 -0.84 -10.90 -3.61
C ALA A 19 0.46 -11.24 -2.84
N ILE A 20 1.01 -12.43 -3.05
CA ILE A 20 2.28 -12.86 -2.45
C ILE A 20 3.43 -12.01 -2.97
N GLY A 21 3.55 -11.83 -4.28
CA GLY A 21 4.65 -11.10 -4.91
C GLY A 21 4.71 -9.64 -4.48
N LEU A 22 3.57 -8.93 -4.52
CA LEU A 22 3.52 -7.52 -4.09
C LEU A 22 3.80 -7.38 -2.59
N SER A 23 3.22 -8.26 -1.76
CA SER A 23 3.47 -8.24 -0.32
C SER A 23 4.93 -8.53 0.02
N ALA A 24 5.52 -9.55 -0.63
CA ALA A 24 6.92 -9.89 -0.47
C ALA A 24 7.83 -8.74 -0.93
N PHE A 25 7.53 -8.10 -2.07
CA PHE A 25 8.25 -6.92 -2.53
C PHE A 25 8.23 -5.80 -1.48
N ILE A 26 7.05 -5.47 -0.92
CA ILE A 26 6.94 -4.43 0.13
C ILE A 26 7.78 -4.80 1.35
N VAL A 27 7.66 -6.03 1.86
CA VAL A 27 8.42 -6.47 3.04
C VAL A 27 9.92 -6.42 2.77
N LEU A 28 10.36 -6.94 1.61
CA LEU A 28 11.77 -6.94 1.23
C LEU A 28 12.31 -5.52 1.06
N ALA A 29 11.54 -4.62 0.45
CA ALA A 29 11.91 -3.21 0.27
C ALA A 29 12.18 -2.50 1.60
N PHE A 30 11.38 -2.76 2.63
CA PHE A 30 11.60 -2.20 3.96
C PHE A 30 12.74 -2.91 4.71
N ALA A 31 12.80 -4.24 4.64
CA ALA A 31 13.84 -5.02 5.29
C ALA A 31 15.23 -4.66 4.78
N GLN A 32 15.42 -4.59 3.46
CA GLN A 32 16.69 -4.21 2.87
C GLN A 32 17.07 -2.75 3.23
N PHE A 33 16.09 -1.84 3.31
CA PHE A 33 16.34 -0.45 3.70
C PHE A 33 16.85 -0.37 5.14
N ALA A 34 16.30 -1.20 6.03
CA ALA A 34 16.79 -1.37 7.40
C ALA A 34 18.19 -1.96 7.47
N LEU A 35 18.44 -3.05 6.74
CA LEU A 35 19.73 -3.73 6.76
C LEU A 35 20.87 -2.87 6.21
N ARG A 36 20.57 -1.91 5.32
CA ARG A 36 21.53 -0.90 4.83
C ARG A 36 21.75 0.27 5.80
N GLY A 37 21.09 0.28 6.96
CA GLY A 37 21.22 1.37 7.94
C GLY A 37 20.55 2.68 7.54
N MET A 38 19.65 2.66 6.54
CA MET A 38 19.00 3.86 6.02
C MET A 38 17.85 4.36 6.92
N ALA A 39 17.54 3.64 7.99
CA ALA A 39 16.62 4.06 9.04
C ALA A 39 17.11 3.58 10.41
N ASP A 40 17.04 4.45 11.41
CA ASP A 40 17.33 4.12 12.80
C ASP A 40 16.09 3.52 13.47
N TYR A 41 15.91 2.22 13.28
CA TYR A 41 14.80 1.49 13.88
C TYR A 41 14.92 1.35 15.41
N ARG A 42 16.09 1.59 16.02
CA ARG A 42 16.25 1.44 17.47
C ARG A 42 15.69 2.63 18.22
N HIS A 43 15.86 3.82 17.66
CA HIS A 43 15.39 5.08 18.26
C HIS A 43 14.14 5.63 17.56
N ALA A 44 13.53 4.86 16.65
CA ALA A 44 12.30 5.27 15.99
C ALA A 44 11.17 5.47 17.02
N PRO A 45 10.35 6.53 16.90
CA PRO A 45 9.18 6.72 17.75
C PRO A 45 8.24 5.50 17.74
N LEU A 46 7.60 5.22 18.87
CA LEU A 46 6.70 4.06 19.05
C LEU A 46 5.66 3.93 17.91
N VAL A 47 5.12 5.05 17.42
CA VAL A 47 4.13 5.06 16.32
C VAL A 47 4.68 4.42 15.03
N MET A 48 5.98 4.53 14.76
CA MET A 48 6.61 3.91 13.59
C MET A 48 6.65 2.38 13.71
N HIS A 49 6.92 1.87 14.92
CA HIS A 49 6.86 0.44 15.22
C HIS A 49 5.42 -0.09 15.12
N LEU A 50 4.46 0.62 15.69
CA LEU A 50 3.04 0.25 15.63
C LEU A 50 2.53 0.23 14.19
N HIS A 51 2.86 1.25 13.39
CA HIS A 51 2.55 1.29 11.97
C HIS A 51 3.19 0.12 11.22
N GLY A 52 4.49 -0.13 11.42
CA GLY A 52 5.20 -1.24 10.79
C GLY A 52 4.58 -2.61 11.13
N ALA A 53 4.26 -2.83 12.40
CA ALA A 53 3.60 -4.06 12.85
C ALA A 53 2.18 -4.20 12.24
N ALA A 54 1.40 -3.12 12.20
CA ALA A 54 0.07 -3.11 11.59
C ALA A 54 0.12 -3.41 10.09
N MET A 55 1.10 -2.85 9.37
CA MET A 55 1.30 -3.12 7.94
C MET A 55 1.77 -4.55 7.67
N LEU A 56 2.68 -5.09 8.48
CA LEU A 56 3.07 -6.50 8.39
C LEU A 56 1.88 -7.43 8.63
N ALA A 57 1.08 -7.15 9.67
CA ALA A 57 -0.15 -7.89 9.93
C ALA A 57 -1.14 -7.78 8.76
N TRP A 58 -1.28 -6.60 8.15
CA TRP A 58 -2.16 -6.38 7.00
C TRP A 58 -1.73 -7.18 5.77
N LEU A 59 -0.44 -7.14 5.41
CA LEU A 59 0.10 -7.90 4.29
C LEU A 59 -0.01 -9.41 4.56
N GLY A 60 0.25 -9.85 5.79
CA GLY A 60 0.03 -11.24 6.21
C GLY A 60 -1.43 -11.67 6.10
N LEU A 61 -2.37 -10.82 6.50
CA LEU A 61 -3.80 -11.04 6.34
C LEU A 61 -4.16 -11.12 4.85
N LEU A 62 -3.71 -10.18 4.02
CA LEU A 62 -3.97 -10.17 2.57
C LEU A 62 -3.53 -11.48 1.89
N VAL A 63 -2.29 -11.92 2.16
CA VAL A 63 -1.76 -13.18 1.63
C VAL A 63 -2.59 -14.36 2.12
N THR A 64 -2.89 -14.42 3.42
CA THR A 64 -3.74 -15.47 4.00
C THR A 64 -5.14 -15.50 3.36
N GLN A 65 -5.78 -14.33 3.18
CA GLN A 65 -7.08 -14.21 2.54
C GLN A 65 -7.06 -14.72 1.09
N SER A 66 -6.00 -14.39 0.33
CA SER A 66 -5.82 -14.86 -1.05
C SER A 66 -5.64 -16.38 -1.13
N LEU A 67 -4.93 -16.97 -0.17
CA LEU A 67 -4.69 -18.41 -0.09
C LEU A 67 -5.99 -19.16 0.26
N LEU A 68 -6.73 -18.68 1.26
CA LEU A 68 -8.01 -19.25 1.67
C LEU A 68 -9.07 -19.21 0.55
N ALA A 69 -9.08 -18.13 -0.24
CA ALA A 69 -10.01 -17.98 -1.35
C ALA A 69 -9.80 -19.02 -2.47
N GLY A 70 -8.56 -19.49 -2.68
CA GLY A 70 -8.23 -20.45 -3.74
C GLY A 70 -8.28 -21.93 -3.35
N HIS A 71 -8.35 -22.26 -2.05
CA HIS A 71 -8.23 -23.64 -1.55
C HIS A 71 -9.47 -24.12 -0.77
N GLY A 72 -10.66 -23.60 -1.09
CA GLY A 72 -11.92 -24.01 -0.45
C GLY A 72 -12.15 -23.45 0.97
N GLY A 73 -11.26 -22.60 1.47
CA GLY A 73 -11.32 -21.99 2.81
C GLY A 73 -12.26 -20.78 2.94
N ILE A 74 -13.34 -20.71 2.15
CA ILE A 74 -14.19 -19.51 2.04
C ILE A 74 -14.88 -19.14 3.37
N ALA A 75 -15.25 -20.11 4.19
CA ALA A 75 -15.83 -19.84 5.51
C ALA A 75 -14.83 -19.10 6.42
N LEU A 76 -13.57 -19.56 6.45
CA LEU A 76 -12.51 -18.92 7.23
C LEU A 76 -12.09 -17.57 6.63
N HIS A 77 -12.04 -17.46 5.30
CA HIS A 77 -11.84 -16.19 4.59
C HIS A 77 -12.86 -15.14 5.07
N ARG A 78 -14.16 -15.48 5.06
CA ARG A 78 -15.23 -14.57 5.54
C ARG A 78 -15.07 -14.19 7.01
N ARG A 79 -14.69 -15.14 7.88
CA ARG A 79 -14.51 -14.88 9.32
C ARG A 79 -13.31 -13.97 9.58
N LEU A 80 -12.15 -14.30 9.03
CA LEU A 80 -10.92 -13.52 9.22
C LEU A 80 -10.97 -12.17 8.48
N GLY A 81 -11.71 -12.06 7.38
CA GLY A 81 -11.89 -10.82 6.63
C GLY A 81 -12.46 -9.68 7.48
N TRP A 82 -13.24 -9.99 8.54
CA TRP A 82 -13.73 -8.98 9.48
C TRP A 82 -12.62 -8.26 10.25
N ALA A 83 -11.42 -8.84 10.38
CA ALA A 83 -10.27 -8.14 10.96
C ALA A 83 -9.98 -6.82 10.21
N SER A 84 -10.26 -6.76 8.91
CA SER A 84 -10.09 -5.53 8.11
C SER A 84 -10.92 -4.35 8.63
N ALA A 85 -12.07 -4.60 9.26
CA ALA A 85 -12.93 -3.54 9.81
C ALA A 85 -12.27 -2.76 10.95
N VAL A 86 -11.32 -3.39 11.66
CA VAL A 86 -10.52 -2.74 12.70
C VAL A 86 -9.18 -2.26 12.15
N MET A 87 -8.53 -3.09 11.31
CA MET A 87 -7.19 -2.78 10.81
C MET A 87 -7.16 -1.57 9.89
N VAL A 88 -8.17 -1.36 9.03
CA VAL A 88 -8.17 -0.22 8.10
C VAL A 88 -8.25 1.12 8.84
N PRO A 89 -9.21 1.35 9.77
CA PRO A 89 -9.21 2.57 10.58
C PRO A 89 -7.93 2.73 11.43
N LEU A 90 -7.42 1.64 12.01
CA LEU A 90 -6.18 1.66 12.79
C LEU A 90 -4.99 2.12 11.94
N ILE A 91 -4.80 1.53 10.75
CA ILE A 91 -3.73 1.91 9.80
C ILE A 91 -3.90 3.37 9.38
N PHE A 92 -5.13 3.82 9.13
CA PHE A 92 -5.42 5.21 8.80
C PHE A 92 -4.88 6.16 9.88
N VAL A 93 -5.28 5.95 11.14
CA VAL A 93 -4.81 6.77 12.27
C VAL A 93 -3.29 6.68 12.41
N LEU A 94 -2.73 5.47 12.36
CA LEU A 94 -1.28 5.26 12.50
C LEU A 94 -0.47 5.99 11.42
N VAL A 95 -0.91 6.02 10.17
CA VAL A 95 -0.24 6.78 9.09
C VAL A 95 -0.24 8.27 9.41
N ILE A 96 -1.41 8.85 9.73
CA ILE A 96 -1.50 10.29 10.02
C ILE A 96 -0.64 10.66 11.22
N THR A 97 -0.74 9.90 12.32
CA THR A 97 0.07 10.14 13.51
C THR A 97 1.56 9.97 13.22
N LEU A 98 1.95 8.97 12.42
CA LEU A 98 3.34 8.77 11.99
C LEU A 98 3.86 9.97 11.20
N ASN A 99 3.13 10.43 10.18
CA ASN A 99 3.57 11.54 9.34
C ASN A 99 3.73 12.83 10.18
N VAL A 100 2.75 13.16 11.01
CA VAL A 100 2.80 14.32 11.90
C VAL A 100 3.98 14.21 12.88
N THR A 101 4.18 13.04 13.48
CA THR A 101 5.30 12.80 14.40
C THR A 101 6.65 12.98 13.70
N ALA A 102 6.81 12.42 12.50
CA ALA A 102 8.06 12.53 11.76
C ALA A 102 8.36 13.98 11.35
N ILE A 103 7.34 14.74 10.94
CA ILE A 103 7.47 16.16 10.58
C ILE A 103 7.89 17.00 11.79
N ARG A 104 7.25 16.79 12.96
CA ARG A 104 7.58 17.51 14.19
C ARG A 104 9.01 17.25 14.63
N LEU A 105 9.46 16.00 14.55
CA LEU A 105 10.81 15.58 14.89
C LEU A 105 11.85 15.92 13.79
N GLY A 106 11.42 16.33 12.60
CA GLY A 106 12.32 16.60 11.47
C GLY A 106 13.00 15.35 10.92
N ILE A 107 12.36 14.19 11.02
CA ILE A 107 12.91 12.88 10.60
C ILE A 107 12.19 12.30 9.38
N GLN A 108 11.36 13.08 8.69
CA GLN A 108 10.86 12.70 7.37
C GLN A 108 12.02 12.58 6.36
N PRO A 109 11.87 11.81 5.26
CA PRO A 109 12.92 11.69 4.26
C PRO A 109 13.39 13.07 3.74
N PRO A 110 14.70 13.32 3.65
CA PRO A 110 15.24 14.68 3.44
C PRO A 110 14.95 15.26 2.05
N PHE A 111 14.56 14.41 1.09
CA PHE A 111 14.18 14.81 -0.26
C PHE A 111 12.69 15.16 -0.39
N PHE A 112 11.90 15.01 0.67
CA PHE A 112 10.51 15.42 0.71
C PHE A 112 10.33 16.68 1.53
N SER A 113 9.59 17.66 0.99
CA SER A 113 9.07 18.75 1.82
C SER A 113 8.09 18.19 2.86
N PRO A 114 7.93 18.82 4.03
CA PRO A 114 6.91 18.41 5.00
C PRO A 114 5.51 18.33 4.37
N ALA A 115 5.18 19.29 3.51
CA ALA A 115 3.90 19.39 2.82
C ALA A 115 3.66 18.19 1.89
N TYR A 116 4.65 17.85 1.06
CA TYR A 116 4.60 16.66 0.21
C TYR A 116 4.49 15.38 1.06
N PHE A 117 5.31 15.25 2.10
CA PHE A 117 5.33 14.03 2.93
C PHE A 117 3.99 13.77 3.65
N LEU A 118 3.33 14.82 4.16
CA LEU A 118 2.00 14.68 4.74
C LEU A 118 0.94 14.39 3.67
N ALA A 119 1.03 15.03 2.50
CA ALA A 119 0.12 14.80 1.38
C ALA A 119 0.19 13.34 0.91
N LEU A 120 1.41 12.82 0.72
CA LEU A 120 1.66 11.42 0.41
C LEU A 120 0.99 10.49 1.43
N GLY A 121 1.21 10.72 2.72
CA GLY A 121 0.59 9.93 3.78
C GLY A 121 -0.94 9.91 3.72
N ILE A 122 -1.56 11.10 3.72
CA ILE A 122 -3.03 11.22 3.81
C ILE A 122 -3.74 10.75 2.54
N VAL A 123 -3.21 11.08 1.37
CA VAL A 123 -3.83 10.69 0.09
C VAL A 123 -3.71 9.18 -0.11
N SER A 124 -2.52 8.60 0.09
CA SER A 124 -2.31 7.16 -0.10
C SER A 124 -3.15 6.34 0.87
N VAL A 125 -3.23 6.71 2.16
CA VAL A 125 -4.04 5.93 3.12
C VAL A 125 -5.53 6.08 2.89
N THR A 126 -5.99 7.23 2.38
CA THR A 126 -7.38 7.45 1.96
C THR A 126 -7.73 6.60 0.74
N MET A 127 -6.87 6.58 -0.29
CA MET A 127 -7.08 5.77 -1.50
C MET A 127 -7.03 4.27 -1.19
N PHE A 128 -6.12 3.86 -0.32
CA PHE A 128 -6.08 2.50 0.22
C PHE A 128 -7.39 2.13 0.92
N ALA A 129 -7.85 2.94 1.88
CA ALA A 129 -9.08 2.68 2.62
C ALA A 129 -10.32 2.67 1.72
N LEU A 130 -10.37 3.56 0.73
CA LEU A 130 -11.43 3.63 -0.27
C LEU A 130 -11.50 2.34 -1.08
N LEU A 131 -10.38 1.90 -1.66
CA LEU A 131 -10.33 0.69 -2.47
C LEU A 131 -10.68 -0.57 -1.68
N VAL A 132 -10.20 -0.69 -0.43
CA VAL A 132 -10.58 -1.79 0.46
C VAL A 132 -12.08 -1.75 0.76
N THR A 133 -12.62 -0.58 1.09
CA THR A 133 -14.06 -0.42 1.38
C THR A 133 -14.92 -0.80 0.18
N MET A 134 -14.54 -0.35 -1.02
CA MET A 134 -15.19 -0.74 -2.28
C MET A 134 -15.08 -2.25 -2.54
N ALA A 135 -13.93 -2.86 -2.24
CA ALA A 135 -13.74 -4.29 -2.39
C ALA A 135 -14.65 -5.09 -1.46
N VAL A 136 -14.72 -4.70 -0.18
CA VAL A 136 -15.51 -5.37 0.86
C VAL A 136 -17.01 -5.18 0.65
N SER A 137 -17.44 -3.99 0.20
CA SER A 137 -18.85 -3.74 -0.15
C SER A 137 -19.30 -4.60 -1.34
N ARG A 138 -18.38 -4.88 -2.28
CA ARG A 138 -18.61 -5.78 -3.43
C ARG A 138 -18.13 -7.22 -3.20
N ARG A 139 -18.01 -7.68 -1.94
CA ARG A 139 -17.58 -9.07 -1.62
C ARG A 139 -18.44 -10.17 -2.22
N GLY A 140 -19.71 -9.88 -2.57
CA GLY A 140 -20.59 -10.80 -3.30
C GLY A 140 -20.28 -10.91 -4.80
N GLN A 141 -19.37 -10.09 -5.32
CA GLN A 141 -18.93 -10.06 -6.73
C GLN A 141 -17.41 -10.33 -6.76
N PRO A 142 -16.98 -11.61 -6.79
CA PRO A 142 -15.57 -11.98 -6.63
C PRO A 142 -14.63 -11.29 -7.62
N ASP A 143 -15.10 -11.04 -8.85
CA ASP A 143 -14.37 -10.30 -9.88
C ASP A 143 -14.01 -8.87 -9.49
N TRP A 144 -14.95 -8.15 -8.88
CA TRP A 144 -14.69 -6.81 -8.34
C TRP A 144 -13.79 -6.87 -7.12
N HIS A 145 -14.13 -7.76 -6.17
CA HIS A 145 -13.45 -7.86 -4.89
C HIS A 145 -11.93 -8.05 -5.04
N ARG A 146 -11.49 -9.05 -5.81
CA ARG A 146 -10.05 -9.37 -5.94
C ARG A 146 -9.24 -8.28 -6.64
N ARG A 147 -9.83 -7.62 -7.63
CA ARG A 147 -9.18 -6.53 -8.37
C ARG A 147 -9.00 -5.30 -7.51
N LEU A 148 -10.03 -4.93 -6.74
CA LEU A 148 -9.97 -3.78 -5.83
C LEU A 148 -9.04 -4.05 -4.63
N MET A 149 -9.04 -5.26 -4.05
CA MET A 149 -8.10 -5.64 -2.98
C MET A 149 -6.64 -5.63 -3.48
N LEU A 150 -6.40 -6.11 -4.70
CA LEU A 150 -5.06 -6.04 -5.27
C LEU A 150 -4.68 -4.57 -5.56
N GLY A 151 -5.62 -3.79 -6.08
CA GLY A 151 -5.45 -2.37 -6.33
C GLY A 151 -5.11 -1.54 -5.09
N SER A 152 -5.74 -1.83 -3.95
CA SER A 152 -5.35 -1.17 -2.69
C SER A 152 -3.91 -1.47 -2.32
N THR A 153 -3.40 -2.65 -2.68
CA THR A 153 -1.99 -3.04 -2.48
C THR A 153 -1.06 -2.35 -3.48
N VAL A 154 -1.52 -2.08 -4.70
CA VAL A 154 -0.77 -1.26 -5.67
C VAL A 154 -0.51 0.13 -5.11
N ILE A 155 -1.50 0.77 -4.46
CA ILE A 155 -1.29 2.07 -3.78
C ILE A 155 -0.21 1.97 -2.71
N LEU A 156 -0.16 0.87 -1.96
CA LEU A 156 0.85 0.64 -0.92
C LEU A 156 2.26 0.38 -1.46
N LEU A 157 2.45 0.20 -2.78
CA LEU A 157 3.78 0.07 -3.37
C LEU A 157 4.58 1.36 -3.25
N ASP A 158 3.91 2.51 -3.19
CA ASP A 158 4.60 3.80 -3.25
C ASP A 158 5.68 4.00 -2.16
N PRO A 159 5.37 3.82 -0.86
CA PRO A 159 6.40 3.87 0.18
C PRO A 159 7.47 2.79 0.02
N ALA A 160 7.15 1.60 -0.54
CA ALA A 160 8.14 0.58 -0.81
C ALA A 160 9.09 0.99 -1.95
N LEU A 161 8.57 1.61 -3.00
CA LEU A 161 9.34 2.14 -4.14
C LEU A 161 10.28 3.26 -3.69
N GLY A 162 9.82 4.17 -2.82
CA GLY A 162 10.68 5.21 -2.22
C GLY A 162 11.88 4.68 -1.42
N ARG A 163 11.89 3.40 -1.04
CA ARG A 163 12.99 2.73 -0.34
C ARG A 163 13.93 1.94 -1.26
N VAL A 164 13.47 1.65 -2.48
CA VAL A 164 14.20 0.86 -3.48
C VAL A 164 14.81 1.76 -4.54
N LEU A 165 14.06 2.74 -5.02
CA LEU A 165 14.50 3.68 -6.03
C LEU A 165 15.52 4.67 -5.45
N PRO A 166 16.47 5.13 -6.28
CA PRO A 166 17.48 6.12 -5.88
C PRO A 166 16.88 7.53 -5.81
N MET A 167 15.81 7.72 -5.01
CA MET A 167 14.98 8.94 -4.97
C MET A 167 15.80 10.25 -4.95
N PRO A 168 16.84 10.41 -4.10
CA PRO A 168 17.64 11.64 -4.05
C PRO A 168 18.27 12.05 -5.40
N PHE A 169 18.52 11.09 -6.29
CA PHE A 169 19.19 11.33 -7.58
C PHE A 169 18.20 11.49 -8.75
N ILE A 170 16.92 11.23 -8.53
CA ILE A 170 15.91 11.22 -9.60
C ILE A 170 14.75 12.19 -9.36
N MET A 171 14.77 12.98 -8.28
CA MET A 171 13.76 14.03 -8.08
C MET A 171 13.87 15.11 -9.18
N PRO A 172 12.74 15.65 -9.69
CA PRO A 172 11.35 15.37 -9.28
C PRO A 172 10.70 14.17 -10.01
N TRP A 173 11.42 13.47 -10.88
CA TRP A 173 10.90 12.36 -11.68
C TRP A 173 10.60 11.08 -10.88
N GLY A 174 11.05 10.98 -9.63
CA GLY A 174 10.84 9.82 -8.75
C GLY A 174 9.38 9.46 -8.52
N GLU A 175 8.51 10.45 -8.35
CA GLU A 175 7.05 10.28 -8.22
C GLU A 175 6.48 9.61 -9.48
N TRP A 176 6.77 10.18 -10.64
CA TRP A 176 6.26 9.72 -11.93
C TRP A 176 6.81 8.34 -12.32
N LEU A 177 8.04 8.00 -11.94
CA LEU A 177 8.57 6.65 -12.08
C LEU A 177 7.83 5.66 -11.18
N SER A 178 7.49 6.06 -9.95
CA SER A 178 6.71 5.22 -9.03
C SER A 178 5.30 4.97 -9.57
N LEU A 179 4.64 6.00 -10.11
CA LEU A 179 3.37 5.86 -10.83
C LEU A 179 3.52 4.91 -12.03
N ALA A 180 4.56 5.06 -12.84
CA ALA A 180 4.77 4.21 -14.01
C ALA A 180 4.93 2.73 -13.62
N ILE A 181 5.64 2.43 -12.53
CA ILE A 181 5.78 1.08 -11.99
C ILE A 181 4.42 0.55 -11.49
N GLN A 182 3.67 1.35 -10.73
CA GLN A 182 2.31 0.99 -10.29
C GLN A 182 1.39 0.70 -11.47
N LEU A 183 1.39 1.54 -12.50
CA LEU A 183 0.64 1.33 -13.74
C LEU A 183 1.12 0.10 -14.50
N GLY A 184 2.41 -0.24 -14.43
CA GLY A 184 2.94 -1.50 -14.95
C GLY A 184 2.34 -2.72 -14.24
N VAL A 185 2.19 -2.67 -12.92
CA VAL A 185 1.49 -3.72 -12.15
C VAL A 185 0.01 -3.79 -12.54
N VAL A 186 -0.66 -2.65 -12.70
CA VAL A 186 -2.06 -2.61 -13.17
C VAL A 186 -2.18 -3.14 -14.60
N ALA A 187 -1.20 -2.87 -15.47
CA ALA A 187 -1.16 -3.36 -16.84
C ALA A 187 -1.03 -4.89 -16.89
N ILE A 188 -0.26 -5.50 -15.97
CA ILE A 188 -0.20 -6.97 -15.82
C ILE A 188 -1.60 -7.52 -15.49
N VAL A 189 -2.34 -6.88 -14.59
CA VAL A 189 -3.72 -7.27 -14.26
C VAL A 189 -4.66 -7.05 -15.44
N ALA A 190 -4.55 -5.92 -16.14
CA ALA A 190 -5.37 -5.60 -17.30
C ALA A 190 -5.11 -6.57 -18.47
N ARG A 191 -3.87 -7.03 -18.64
CA ARG A 191 -3.51 -8.08 -19.58
C ARG A 191 -4.17 -9.40 -19.20
N HIS A 192 -4.06 -9.81 -17.92
CA HIS A 192 -4.73 -11.00 -17.43
C HIS A 192 -6.25 -10.95 -17.63
N ASP A 193 -6.88 -9.79 -17.40
CA ASP A 193 -8.31 -9.58 -17.66
C ASP A 193 -8.67 -9.81 -19.13
N ARG A 194 -7.88 -9.25 -20.06
CA ARG A 194 -8.09 -9.42 -21.50
C ARG A 194 -7.90 -10.86 -21.95
N GLU A 195 -6.88 -11.55 -21.42
CA GLU A 195 -6.60 -12.96 -21.74
C GLU A 195 -7.70 -13.90 -21.21
N THR A 196 -8.32 -13.59 -20.08
CA THR A 196 -9.33 -14.45 -19.45
C THR A 196 -10.78 -14.11 -19.79
N THR A 197 -11.08 -12.84 -20.08
CA THR A 197 -12.46 -12.35 -20.28
C THR A 197 -12.66 -11.57 -21.59
N GLY A 198 -11.61 -11.41 -22.40
CA GLY A 198 -11.65 -10.66 -23.67
C GLY A 198 -11.64 -9.13 -23.51
N ARG A 199 -11.71 -8.59 -22.29
CA ARG A 199 -11.73 -7.15 -22.03
C ARG A 199 -11.07 -6.80 -20.70
N THR A 200 -10.62 -5.56 -20.53
CA THR A 200 -10.16 -5.08 -19.20
C THR A 200 -11.36 -4.85 -18.30
N HIS A 201 -11.32 -5.37 -17.08
CA HIS A 201 -12.44 -5.25 -16.15
C HIS A 201 -12.56 -3.80 -15.63
N PRO A 202 -13.76 -3.24 -15.44
CA PRO A 202 -13.94 -1.87 -14.94
C PRO A 202 -13.25 -1.60 -13.59
N ALA A 203 -13.20 -2.60 -12.70
CA ALA A 203 -12.45 -2.51 -11.45
C ALA A 203 -10.95 -2.25 -11.67
N THR A 204 -10.34 -2.87 -12.68
CA THR A 204 -8.91 -2.67 -13.01
C THR A 204 -8.66 -1.26 -13.53
N LEU A 205 -9.58 -0.74 -14.35
CA LEU A 205 -9.54 0.66 -14.79
C LEU A 205 -9.72 1.63 -13.61
N ALA A 206 -10.64 1.35 -12.69
CA ALA A 206 -10.82 2.15 -11.49
C ALA A 206 -9.55 2.20 -10.64
N VAL A 207 -8.83 1.07 -10.51
CA VAL A 207 -7.52 1.02 -9.84
C VAL A 207 -6.48 1.88 -10.55
N ALA A 208 -6.40 1.82 -11.89
CA ALA A 208 -5.51 2.70 -12.66
C ALA A 208 -5.80 4.18 -12.40
N ILE A 209 -7.08 4.56 -12.41
CA ILE A 209 -7.53 5.92 -12.11
C ILE A 209 -7.15 6.32 -10.68
N CYS A 210 -7.42 5.46 -9.69
CA CYS A 210 -7.04 5.73 -8.30
C CYS A 210 -5.52 5.88 -8.13
N ALA A 211 -4.70 5.09 -8.83
CA ALA A 211 -3.25 5.25 -8.83
C ALA A 211 -2.85 6.62 -9.40
N VAL A 212 -3.34 6.99 -10.59
CA VAL A 212 -3.06 8.32 -11.19
C VAL A 212 -3.51 9.45 -10.27
N LEU A 213 -4.74 9.37 -9.74
CA LEU A 213 -5.27 10.38 -8.83
C LEU A 213 -4.47 10.48 -7.53
N THR A 214 -3.91 9.38 -7.02
CA THR A 214 -3.05 9.42 -5.84
C THR A 214 -1.88 10.36 -6.07
N HIS A 215 -1.08 10.12 -7.13
CA HIS A 215 0.11 10.90 -7.45
C HIS A 215 -0.24 12.36 -7.78
N VAL A 216 -1.27 12.59 -8.60
CA VAL A 216 -1.72 13.94 -8.96
C VAL A 216 -2.17 14.73 -7.74
N LEU A 217 -2.95 14.13 -6.83
CA LEU A 217 -3.42 14.82 -5.63
C LEU A 217 -2.28 15.10 -4.65
N VAL A 218 -1.28 14.22 -4.54
CA VAL A 218 -0.09 14.44 -3.72
C VAL A 218 0.68 15.64 -4.22
N GLU A 219 1.02 15.68 -5.52
CA GLU A 219 1.75 16.78 -6.14
C GLU A 219 0.98 18.11 -6.06
N LEU A 220 -0.33 18.09 -6.31
CA LEU A 220 -1.16 19.29 -6.19
C LEU A 220 -1.16 19.81 -4.75
N LEU A 221 -1.44 18.97 -3.75
CA LEU A 221 -1.43 19.38 -2.36
C LEU A 221 -0.05 19.90 -1.93
N ALA A 222 1.03 19.26 -2.36
CA ALA A 222 2.40 19.63 -2.01
C ALA A 222 2.76 21.08 -2.37
N VAL A 223 2.09 21.66 -3.38
CA VAL A 223 2.35 23.03 -3.85
C VAL A 223 1.24 24.03 -3.49
N MET A 224 0.11 23.59 -2.92
CA MET A 224 -0.97 24.49 -2.54
C MET A 224 -0.58 25.35 -1.32
N PRO A 225 -0.67 26.71 -1.39
CA PRO A 225 -0.22 27.59 -0.30
C PRO A 225 -0.88 27.28 1.04
N TRP A 226 -2.21 27.06 1.07
CA TRP A 226 -2.94 26.76 2.29
C TRP A 226 -2.50 25.44 2.94
N TRP A 227 -2.09 24.45 2.13
CA TRP A 227 -1.60 23.16 2.61
C TRP A 227 -0.17 23.31 3.14
N VAL A 228 0.70 24.00 2.40
CA VAL A 228 2.07 24.31 2.83
C VAL A 228 2.05 25.06 4.17
N ASP A 229 1.21 26.09 4.31
CA ASP A 229 1.06 26.85 5.55
C ASP A 229 0.54 25.99 6.71
N PHE A 230 -0.45 25.14 6.44
CA PHE A 230 -1.00 24.22 7.44
C PHE A 230 0.07 23.26 7.96
N VAL A 231 0.85 22.64 7.06
CA VAL A 231 1.93 21.73 7.47
C VAL A 231 3.09 22.48 8.12
N GLY A 232 3.36 23.71 7.69
CA GLY A 232 4.33 24.60 8.34
C GLY A 232 4.00 24.82 9.82
N ARG A 233 2.73 25.04 10.16
CA ARG A 233 2.29 25.16 11.57
C ARG A 233 2.48 23.87 12.35
N ILE A 234 2.26 22.72 11.74
CA ILE A 234 2.53 21.41 12.37
C ILE A 234 4.03 21.26 12.70
N ALA A 235 4.90 21.69 11.77
CA ALA A 235 6.35 21.61 11.96
C ALA A 235 6.88 22.56 13.04
N LEU A 236 6.25 23.73 13.20
CA LEU A 236 6.63 24.76 14.18
C LEU A 236 6.09 24.52 15.59
N ALA A 237 5.04 23.71 15.76
CA ALA A 237 4.47 23.33 17.07
C ALA A 237 5.37 22.33 17.84
N ARG A 238 6.68 22.61 17.91
CA ARG A 238 7.67 21.90 18.71
C ARG A 238 7.51 22.36 20.16
N ASP A 239 6.58 21.73 20.87
CA ASP A 239 6.51 21.79 22.33
C ASP A 239 7.32 20.63 22.93
#